data_AF-A0A9P5G7L9-F1
#
_entry.id   AF-A0A9P5G7L9-F1
#
_cell.length_a   1.000
_cell.length_b   1.000
_cell.length_c   1.000
_cell.angle_alpha   90.00
_cell.angle_beta   90.00
_cell.angle_gamma   90.00
#
_symmetry.space_group_name_H-M   'P 1'
#
loop_
_entity.id
_entity.type
_entity.pdbx_description
1 polymer ?
#
loop_
_entity_poly.entity_id
_entity_poly.type
_entity_poly.pdbx_seq_one_letter_code
_entity_poly.pdbx_strand_id
1 'polypeptide(L)'
;MAPHKRKLADVEGIEDRGEDSAKEQEQFGSDEESEGPTQTPIVVPLSSRRIQSLWPLLHPHSYARIQTILTQPLNPILHELNTSTTSQTQFQMLHRVALRAISKQLKRTPVPPRTRLSHLEPDILLRQNSKLEDVLVELHTSNAKLEREIEREQRDLERDEKALMTLEANSRKQLAQLRALNKKASHAIATVGKNEDATDTQQELEINLSADAAGALDDDDPLVDVLVGLGDSLKKLRAALPPTGLLDNLKDL
;
A
#
# COMPACT_ATOMS: atom_id res chain seq x y z
N MET A 1 51.55 -20.81 23.07
CA MET A 1 52.91 -20.39 22.66
C MET A 1 53.35 -21.25 21.50
N ALA A 2 53.54 -20.62 20.33
CA ALA A 2 54.23 -21.05 19.10
C ALA A 2 53.44 -20.56 17.86
N PRO A 3 53.83 -19.43 17.24
CA PRO A 3 53.49 -19.13 15.85
C PRO A 3 54.69 -19.40 14.94
N HIS A 4 54.46 -20.10 13.82
CA HIS A 4 55.44 -20.27 12.75
C HIS A 4 55.12 -19.38 11.55
N LYS A 5 56.19 -18.71 11.09
CA LYS A 5 56.33 -17.67 10.07
C LYS A 5 55.97 -18.13 8.64
N ARG A 6 55.62 -17.15 7.77
CA ARG A 6 56.11 -16.93 6.37
C ARG A 6 55.38 -15.67 5.82
N LYS A 7 56.08 -14.55 5.63
CA LYS A 7 56.88 -14.06 4.47
C LYS A 7 56.05 -13.23 3.48
N LEU A 8 56.50 -11.99 3.29
CA LEU A 8 56.06 -11.01 2.29
C LEU A 8 56.26 -11.51 0.86
N ALA A 9 55.38 -11.05 -0.04
CA ALA A 9 55.74 -10.67 -1.42
C ALA A 9 54.74 -9.60 -1.91
N ASP A 10 55.27 -8.42 -2.23
CA ASP A 10 54.64 -7.42 -3.11
C ASP A 10 54.76 -7.90 -4.56
N VAL A 11 53.71 -7.73 -5.37
CA VAL A 11 53.82 -7.49 -6.82
C VAL A 11 52.64 -6.61 -7.25
N GLU A 12 52.98 -5.46 -7.82
CA GLU A 12 52.09 -4.50 -8.47
C GLU A 12 51.50 -5.05 -9.78
N GLY A 13 50.34 -4.50 -10.15
CA GLY A 13 50.05 -4.12 -11.53
C GLY A 13 48.96 -4.92 -12.25
N ILE A 14 48.21 -4.17 -13.07
CA ILE A 14 47.51 -4.54 -14.31
C ILE A 14 45.97 -4.31 -14.30
N GLU A 15 45.61 -3.15 -14.87
CA GLU A 15 44.57 -2.91 -15.89
C GLU A 15 43.08 -2.81 -15.50
N ASP A 16 42.63 -1.55 -15.41
CA ASP A 16 41.73 -0.89 -16.36
C ASP A 16 40.86 -1.77 -17.30
N ARG A 17 39.57 -1.85 -16.99
CA ARG A 17 38.43 -2.05 -17.91
C ARG A 17 37.21 -1.52 -17.17
N GLY A 18 36.61 -0.39 -17.54
CA GLY A 18 36.13 -0.12 -18.88
C GLY A 18 34.76 -0.78 -19.02
N GLU A 19 33.72 0.00 -18.68
CA GLU A 19 32.39 0.02 -19.28
C GLU A 19 31.73 -1.33 -19.63
N ASP A 20 30.69 -1.68 -18.88
CA ASP A 20 29.48 -2.28 -19.45
C ASP A 20 28.27 -1.67 -18.74
N SER A 21 27.84 -0.54 -19.29
CA SER A 21 26.52 0.03 -19.05
C SER A 21 25.45 -0.82 -19.74
N ALA A 22 24.27 -0.79 -19.12
CA ALA A 22 22.97 -0.96 -19.74
C ALA A 22 22.59 -2.37 -20.24
N LYS A 23 21.80 -3.04 -19.41
CA LYS A 23 20.51 -3.66 -19.80
C LYS A 23 19.70 -3.98 -18.54
N GLU A 24 19.26 -2.92 -17.85
CA GLU A 24 18.03 -2.98 -17.06
C GLU A 24 16.88 -2.98 -18.08
N GLN A 25 16.38 -4.17 -18.42
CA GLN A 25 15.04 -4.30 -18.98
C GLN A 25 14.12 -4.59 -17.82
N GLU A 26 13.51 -3.53 -17.31
CA GLU A 26 12.26 -3.62 -16.56
C GLU A 26 11.20 -4.24 -17.48
N GLN A 27 10.87 -5.48 -17.21
CA GLN A 27 9.71 -6.15 -17.78
C GLN A 27 8.62 -6.16 -16.72
N PHE A 28 7.92 -5.04 -16.60
CA PHE A 28 6.69 -4.94 -15.83
C PHE A 28 5.50 -5.33 -16.72
N GLY A 29 4.64 -6.20 -16.17
CA GLY A 29 3.22 -6.24 -16.51
C GLY A 29 2.82 -7.18 -17.65
N SER A 30 2.75 -8.46 -17.34
CA SER A 30 1.60 -9.25 -17.81
C SER A 30 0.94 -9.84 -16.57
N ASP A 31 -0.34 -9.52 -16.43
CA ASP A 31 -1.25 -10.00 -15.40
C ASP A 31 -1.20 -11.53 -15.30
N GLU A 32 -0.32 -12.04 -14.43
CA GLU A 32 -0.54 -13.36 -13.87
C GLU A 32 -1.45 -13.16 -12.66
N GLU A 33 -2.70 -13.57 -12.82
CA GLU A 33 -3.52 -14.04 -11.72
C GLU A 33 -2.61 -14.89 -10.83
N SER A 34 -2.11 -14.30 -9.74
CA SER A 34 -1.31 -15.02 -8.77
C SER A 34 -2.28 -15.98 -8.08
N GLU A 35 -2.50 -17.13 -8.71
CA GLU A 35 -2.85 -18.35 -8.00
C GLU A 35 -1.79 -18.51 -6.93
N GLY A 36 -2.10 -18.03 -5.73
CA GLY A 36 -1.26 -18.25 -4.56
C GLY A 36 -0.89 -19.74 -4.53
N PRO A 37 0.35 -20.09 -4.14
CA PRO A 37 0.85 -21.45 -4.29
C PRO A 37 -0.13 -22.41 -3.61
N THR A 38 -0.86 -23.16 -4.43
CA THR A 38 -1.68 -24.27 -3.96
C THR A 38 -0.69 -25.29 -3.43
N GLN A 39 -0.48 -25.27 -2.10
CA GLN A 39 0.40 -26.21 -1.42
C GLN A 39 -0.19 -27.60 -1.64
N THR A 40 0.31 -28.29 -2.66
CA THR A 40 0.04 -29.70 -2.83
C THR A 40 0.59 -30.40 -1.57
N PRO A 41 -0.21 -31.24 -0.89
CA PRO A 41 0.23 -31.83 0.35
C PRO A 41 1.44 -32.71 0.06
N ILE A 42 2.57 -32.41 0.71
CA ILE A 42 3.78 -33.23 0.64
C ILE A 42 3.48 -34.54 1.35
N VAL A 43 3.20 -35.60 0.59
CA VAL A 43 2.93 -36.94 1.13
C VAL A 43 4.27 -37.64 1.38
N VAL A 44 4.68 -37.71 2.65
CA VAL A 44 5.84 -38.49 3.06
C VAL A 44 5.40 -39.91 3.43
N PRO A 45 5.86 -40.96 2.73
CA PRO A 45 5.54 -42.33 3.12
C PRO A 45 6.22 -42.68 4.46
N LEU A 46 5.43 -43.12 5.43
CA LEU A 46 5.89 -43.54 6.76
C LEU A 46 5.80 -45.06 6.89
N SER A 47 6.81 -45.69 7.50
CA SER A 47 6.76 -47.13 7.78
C SER A 47 5.75 -47.43 8.90
N SER A 48 5.11 -48.60 8.82
CA SER A 48 4.14 -49.07 9.83
C SER A 48 4.73 -49.13 11.24
N ARG A 49 6.02 -49.51 11.37
CA ARG A 49 6.76 -49.50 12.64
C ARG A 49 6.90 -48.09 13.22
N ARG A 50 7.17 -47.09 12.38
CA ARG A 50 7.32 -45.69 12.78
C ARG A 50 5.97 -45.09 13.20
N ILE A 51 4.90 -45.48 12.52
CA ILE A 51 3.52 -45.11 12.89
C ILE A 51 3.21 -45.67 14.28
N GLN A 52 3.40 -46.97 14.51
CA GLN A 52 3.09 -47.59 15.81
C GLN A 52 3.93 -47.05 16.97
N SER A 53 5.16 -46.58 16.73
CA SER A 53 6.03 -46.04 17.79
C SER A 53 5.78 -44.56 18.10
N LEU A 54 5.45 -43.76 17.08
CA LEU A 54 5.33 -42.29 17.23
C LEU A 54 3.90 -41.84 17.44
N TRP A 55 2.92 -42.59 16.96
CA TRP A 55 1.53 -42.18 17.02
C TRP A 55 0.89 -42.68 18.32
N PRO A 56 0.28 -41.78 19.10
CA PRO A 56 -0.43 -42.17 20.30
C PRO A 56 -1.63 -43.05 19.96
N LEU A 57 -2.06 -43.85 20.94
CA LEU A 57 -3.33 -44.58 20.85
C LEU A 57 -4.50 -43.60 20.99
N LEU A 58 -5.66 -44.01 20.47
CA LEU A 58 -6.88 -43.21 20.54
C LEU A 58 -7.25 -42.88 21.99
N HIS A 59 -7.57 -41.62 22.24
CA HIS A 59 -8.02 -41.15 23.56
C HIS A 59 -9.33 -41.85 24.01
N PRO A 60 -9.49 -42.23 25.30
CA PRO A 60 -10.67 -42.95 25.78
C PRO A 60 -12.00 -42.23 25.52
N HIS A 61 -12.00 -40.90 25.56
CA HIS A 61 -13.18 -40.09 25.25
C HIS A 61 -13.62 -40.23 23.79
N SER A 62 -12.66 -40.17 22.84
CA SER A 62 -12.93 -40.37 21.41
C SER A 62 -13.48 -41.76 21.13
N TYR A 63 -12.95 -42.77 21.85
CA TYR A 63 -13.43 -44.13 21.77
C TYR A 63 -14.91 -44.23 22.18
N ALA A 64 -15.28 -43.65 23.32
CA ALA A 64 -16.67 -43.64 23.78
C ALA A 64 -17.58 -42.92 22.76
N ARG A 65 -17.12 -41.81 22.19
CA ARG A 65 -17.88 -41.08 21.16
C ARG A 65 -18.11 -41.91 19.90
N ILE A 66 -17.06 -42.56 19.36
CA ILE A 66 -17.20 -43.44 18.20
C ILE A 66 -18.18 -44.59 18.50
N GLN A 67 -18.13 -45.15 19.72
CA GLN A 67 -19.11 -46.16 20.12
C GLN A 67 -20.54 -45.61 20.11
N THR A 68 -20.77 -44.41 20.65
CA THR A 68 -22.11 -43.79 20.61
C THR A 68 -22.59 -43.59 19.18
N ILE A 69 -21.72 -43.10 18.29
CA ILE A 69 -22.04 -42.90 16.86
C ILE A 69 -22.40 -44.21 16.17
N LEU A 70 -21.70 -45.31 16.47
CA LEU A 70 -21.98 -46.62 15.87
C LEU A 70 -23.25 -47.28 16.44
N THR A 71 -23.64 -46.94 17.68
CA THR A 71 -24.87 -47.45 18.31
C THR A 71 -26.11 -46.62 18.00
N GLN A 72 -25.97 -45.31 17.79
CA GLN A 72 -27.09 -44.39 17.57
C GLN A 72 -27.99 -44.74 16.37
N PRO A 73 -27.47 -45.16 15.19
CA PRO A 73 -28.32 -45.50 14.04
C PRO A 73 -29.01 -46.87 14.18
N LEU A 74 -28.68 -47.67 15.19
CA LEU A 74 -29.30 -48.98 15.36
C LEU A 74 -30.80 -48.89 15.68
N ASN A 75 -31.21 -47.91 16.49
CA ASN A 75 -32.61 -47.74 16.88
C ASN A 75 -33.56 -47.46 15.69
N PRO A 76 -33.27 -46.51 14.77
CA PRO A 76 -34.13 -46.31 13.60
C PRO A 76 -34.12 -47.50 12.65
N ILE A 77 -32.97 -48.14 12.42
CA ILE A 77 -32.88 -49.33 11.56
C ILE A 77 -33.73 -50.48 12.12
N LEU A 78 -33.70 -50.71 13.43
CA LEU A 78 -34.55 -51.73 14.07
C LEU A 78 -36.05 -51.41 13.95
N HIS A 79 -36.42 -50.13 13.99
CA HIS A 79 -37.78 -49.68 13.77
C HIS A 79 -38.23 -49.88 12.32
N GLU A 80 -37.34 -49.75 11.34
CA GLU A 80 -37.63 -50.04 9.93
C GLU A 80 -37.74 -51.56 9.65
N LEU A 81 -36.96 -52.39 10.37
CA LEU A 81 -36.99 -53.86 10.29
C LEU A 81 -38.22 -54.52 10.95
N ASN A 82 -39.28 -53.76 11.25
CA ASN A 82 -40.44 -54.15 12.07
C ASN A 82 -41.32 -55.31 11.55
N THR A 83 -40.96 -55.97 10.45
CA THR A 83 -41.76 -57.05 9.85
C THR A 83 -41.36 -58.45 10.34
N SER A 84 -40.20 -58.64 10.98
CA SER A 84 -39.74 -59.96 11.45
C SER A 84 -38.88 -59.88 12.72
N THR A 85 -39.40 -60.40 13.84
CA THR A 85 -38.70 -60.49 15.14
C THR A 85 -37.41 -61.32 15.06
N THR A 86 -37.38 -62.35 14.21
CA THR A 86 -36.19 -63.18 13.95
C THR A 86 -35.12 -62.38 13.21
N SER A 87 -35.49 -61.57 12.23
CA SER A 87 -34.53 -60.72 11.50
C SER A 87 -33.94 -59.63 12.41
N GLN A 88 -34.77 -59.01 13.26
CA GLN A 88 -34.31 -58.04 14.26
C GLN A 88 -33.30 -58.63 15.23
N THR A 89 -33.58 -59.80 15.81
CA THR A 89 -32.67 -60.46 16.75
C THR A 89 -31.35 -60.87 16.09
N GLN A 90 -31.39 -61.42 14.87
CA GLN A 90 -30.18 -61.74 14.09
C GLN A 90 -29.34 -60.49 13.80
N PHE A 91 -29.98 -59.39 13.40
CA PHE A 91 -29.31 -58.12 13.13
C PHE A 91 -28.66 -57.54 14.40
N GLN A 92 -29.37 -57.55 15.54
CA GLN A 92 -28.82 -57.11 16.83
C GLN A 92 -27.60 -57.95 17.25
N MET A 93 -27.66 -59.27 17.02
CA MET A 93 -26.54 -60.17 17.32
C MET A 93 -25.33 -59.88 16.44
N LEU A 94 -25.54 -59.73 15.13
CA LEU A 94 -24.47 -59.36 14.19
C LEU A 94 -23.85 -58.01 14.56
N HIS A 95 -24.68 -57.02 14.86
CA HIS A 95 -24.23 -55.68 15.26
C HIS A 95 -23.39 -55.71 16.55
N ARG A 96 -23.83 -56.46 17.56
CA ARG A 96 -23.05 -56.65 18.81
C ARG A 96 -21.69 -57.29 18.55
N VAL A 97 -21.62 -58.29 17.66
CA VAL A 97 -20.36 -58.93 17.26
C VAL A 97 -19.46 -57.94 16.53
N ALA A 98 -20.02 -57.18 15.58
CA ALA A 98 -19.30 -56.15 14.84
C ALA A 98 -18.75 -55.05 15.77
N LEU A 99 -19.57 -54.52 16.68
CA LEU A 99 -19.14 -53.54 17.68
C LEU A 99 -18.02 -54.07 18.57
N ARG A 100 -18.11 -55.34 19.00
CA ARG A 100 -17.06 -55.99 19.81
C ARG A 100 -15.76 -56.17 19.02
N ALA A 101 -15.83 -56.42 17.71
CA ALA A 101 -14.64 -56.50 16.85
C ALA A 101 -14.03 -55.10 16.62
N ILE A 102 -14.85 -54.12 16.26
CA ILE A 102 -14.44 -52.74 16.00
C ILE A 102 -13.82 -52.12 17.25
N SER A 103 -14.47 -52.26 18.42
CA SER A 103 -13.94 -51.76 19.69
C SER A 103 -12.57 -52.33 20.06
N LYS A 104 -12.32 -53.62 19.78
CA LYS A 104 -11.00 -54.23 20.01
C LYS A 104 -9.94 -53.64 19.09
N GLN A 105 -10.27 -53.38 17.83
CA GLN A 105 -9.36 -52.78 16.88
C GLN A 105 -9.08 -51.31 17.22
N LEU A 106 -10.12 -50.55 17.56
CA LEU A 106 -10.03 -49.12 17.85
C LEU A 106 -9.12 -48.78 19.04
N LYS A 107 -8.99 -49.69 20.01
CA LYS A 107 -8.04 -49.55 21.13
C LYS A 107 -6.58 -49.75 20.73
N ARG A 108 -6.34 -50.41 19.59
CA ARG A 108 -5.01 -50.77 19.08
C ARG A 108 -4.57 -49.92 17.89
N THR A 109 -5.47 -49.15 17.31
CA THR A 109 -5.17 -48.28 16.17
C THR A 109 -4.35 -47.07 16.62
N PRO A 110 -3.13 -46.89 16.10
CA PRO A 110 -2.39 -45.64 16.30
C PRO A 110 -3.10 -44.50 15.56
N VAL A 111 -3.12 -43.33 16.18
CA VAL A 111 -3.83 -42.15 15.67
C VAL A 111 -2.82 -41.00 15.50
N PRO A 112 -2.90 -40.21 14.41
CA PRO A 112 -1.95 -39.12 14.20
C PRO A 112 -1.88 -38.18 15.42
N PRO A 113 -0.67 -37.71 15.80
CA PRO A 113 -0.42 -36.97 17.05
C PRO A 113 -1.12 -35.61 17.14
N ARG A 114 -1.74 -35.13 16.06
CA ARG A 114 -2.50 -33.87 16.00
C ARG A 114 -4.01 -34.07 15.96
N THR A 115 -4.51 -35.29 16.13
CA THR A 115 -5.95 -35.53 16.19
C THR A 115 -6.54 -34.94 17.47
N ARG A 116 -7.26 -33.83 17.32
CA ARG A 116 -8.05 -33.21 18.39
C ARG A 116 -9.39 -33.93 18.54
N LEU A 117 -9.91 -33.95 19.77
CA LEU A 117 -11.27 -34.44 20.07
C LEU A 117 -12.33 -33.71 19.24
N SER A 118 -12.09 -32.44 18.92
CA SER A 118 -12.95 -31.63 18.08
C SER A 118 -13.23 -32.26 16.70
N HIS A 119 -12.32 -33.05 16.13
CA HIS A 119 -12.55 -33.68 14.83
C HIS A 119 -13.60 -34.80 14.86
N LEU A 120 -13.95 -35.32 16.05
CA LEU A 120 -14.99 -36.33 16.23
C LEU A 120 -16.34 -35.73 16.63
N GLU A 121 -16.37 -34.44 16.95
CA GLU A 121 -17.56 -33.73 17.38
C GLU A 121 -18.02 -32.78 16.27
N PRO A 122 -19.04 -33.17 15.48
CA PRO A 122 -19.49 -32.35 14.36
C PRO A 122 -19.93 -30.96 14.82
N ASP A 123 -20.53 -30.86 16.01
CA ASP A 123 -21.00 -29.60 16.59
C ASP A 123 -19.85 -28.64 16.90
N ILE A 124 -18.70 -29.15 17.36
CA ILE A 124 -17.52 -28.31 17.62
C ILE A 124 -16.94 -27.82 16.30
N LEU A 125 -16.85 -28.69 15.28
CA LEU A 125 -16.38 -28.29 13.95
C LEU A 125 -17.30 -27.24 13.33
N LEU A 126 -18.63 -27.41 13.43
CA LEU A 126 -19.59 -26.44 12.93
C LEU A 126 -19.45 -25.08 13.62
N ARG A 127 -19.28 -25.06 14.96
CA ARG A 127 -19.02 -23.82 15.70
C ARG A 127 -17.69 -23.18 15.32
N GLN A 128 -16.65 -23.98 15.08
CA GLN A 128 -15.35 -23.46 14.61
C GLN A 128 -15.46 -22.90 13.21
N ASN A 129 -16.19 -23.55 12.32
CA ASN A 129 -16.40 -23.08 10.96
C ASN A 129 -17.18 -21.76 10.93
N SER A 130 -18.30 -21.68 11.67
CA SER A 130 -19.06 -20.43 11.81
C SER A 130 -18.19 -19.28 12.34
N LYS A 131 -17.30 -19.52 13.31
CA LYS A 131 -16.36 -18.48 13.78
C LYS A 131 -15.36 -18.05 12.69
N LEU A 132 -14.89 -18.99 11.87
CA LEU A 132 -13.98 -18.67 10.77
C LEU A 132 -14.72 -17.89 9.66
N GLU A 133 -15.97 -18.24 9.39
CA GLU A 133 -16.85 -17.50 8.48
C GLU A 133 -17.09 -16.07 8.97
N ASP A 134 -17.37 -15.87 10.26
CA ASP A 134 -17.55 -14.53 10.86
C ASP A 134 -16.29 -13.67 10.69
N VAL A 135 -15.11 -14.23 10.98
CA VAL A 135 -13.82 -13.54 10.80
C VAL A 135 -13.55 -13.24 9.33
N LEU A 136 -13.86 -14.17 8.43
CA LEU A 136 -13.71 -13.98 6.99
C LEU A 136 -14.60 -12.83 6.51
N VAL A 137 -15.84 -12.76 6.97
CA VAL A 137 -16.75 -11.64 6.67
C VAL A 137 -16.18 -10.33 7.19
N GLU A 138 -15.70 -10.29 8.43
CA GLU A 138 -15.06 -9.10 8.99
C GLU A 138 -13.89 -8.61 8.13
N LEU A 139 -12.98 -9.51 7.75
CA LEU A 139 -11.84 -9.20 6.89
C LEU A 139 -12.25 -8.72 5.49
N HIS A 140 -13.28 -9.31 4.90
CA HIS A 140 -13.81 -8.81 3.62
C HIS A 140 -14.39 -7.40 3.77
N THR A 141 -15.09 -7.12 4.87
CA THR A 141 -15.62 -5.77 5.09
C THR A 141 -14.50 -4.76 5.35
N SER A 142 -13.41 -5.14 6.02
CA SER A 142 -12.26 -4.25 6.20
C SER A 142 -11.52 -4.01 4.90
N ASN A 143 -11.31 -5.05 4.08
CA ASN A 143 -10.67 -4.90 2.77
C ASN A 143 -11.50 -4.00 1.87
N ALA A 144 -12.81 -4.18 1.81
CA ALA A 144 -13.68 -3.32 1.02
C ALA A 144 -13.67 -1.85 1.50
N LYS A 145 -13.40 -1.58 2.79
CA LYS A 145 -13.21 -0.21 3.28
C LYS A 145 -11.88 0.36 2.81
N LEU A 146 -10.81 -0.42 2.90
CA LEU A 146 -9.47 -0.03 2.45
C LEU A 146 -9.44 0.23 0.95
N GLU A 147 -10.06 -0.62 0.13
CA GLU A 147 -10.18 -0.44 -1.32
C GLU A 147 -10.86 0.89 -1.66
N ARG A 148 -11.97 1.23 -0.97
CA ARG A 148 -12.64 2.52 -1.16
C ARG A 148 -11.79 3.72 -0.75
N GLU A 149 -10.99 3.58 0.30
CA GLU A 149 -10.08 4.65 0.73
C GLU A 149 -8.93 4.83 -0.27
N ILE A 150 -8.34 3.73 -0.76
CA ILE A 150 -7.32 3.76 -1.82
C ILE A 150 -7.87 4.47 -3.06
N GLU A 151 -9.09 4.13 -3.50
CA GLU A 151 -9.70 4.82 -4.64
C GLU A 151 -9.93 6.31 -4.36
N ARG A 152 -10.22 6.71 -3.11
CA ARG A 152 -10.36 8.14 -2.76
C ARG A 152 -9.02 8.84 -2.86
N GLU A 153 -7.99 8.29 -2.22
CA GLU A 153 -6.63 8.82 -2.24
C GLU A 153 -6.08 8.92 -3.67
N GLN A 154 -6.32 7.92 -4.52
CA GLN A 154 -5.94 7.97 -5.93
C GLN A 154 -6.62 9.13 -6.67
N ARG A 155 -7.91 9.36 -6.46
CA ARG A 155 -8.62 10.49 -7.08
C ARG A 155 -8.10 11.84 -6.58
N ASP A 156 -7.73 11.93 -5.30
CA ASP A 156 -7.16 13.16 -4.72
C ASP A 156 -5.75 13.43 -5.27
N LEU A 157 -4.91 12.40 -5.37
CA LEU A 157 -3.60 12.48 -6.02
C LEU A 157 -3.71 12.95 -7.47
N GLU A 158 -4.65 12.41 -8.26
CA GLU A 158 -4.85 12.86 -9.64
C GLU A 158 -5.26 14.34 -9.73
N ARG A 159 -6.00 14.87 -8.75
CA ARG A 159 -6.37 16.29 -8.70
C ARG A 159 -5.16 17.15 -8.38
N ASP A 160 -4.37 16.73 -7.39
CA ASP A 160 -3.16 17.44 -6.97
C ASP A 160 -2.11 17.45 -8.07
N GLU A 161 -1.91 16.34 -8.79
CA GLU A 161 -1.02 16.27 -9.94
C GLU A 161 -1.45 17.25 -11.05
N LYS A 162 -2.75 17.30 -11.37
CA LYS A 162 -3.28 18.27 -12.35
C LYS A 162 -3.05 19.70 -11.87
N ALA A 163 -3.31 20.00 -10.60
CA ALA A 163 -3.09 21.32 -10.03
C ALA A 163 -1.61 21.72 -10.10
N LEU A 164 -0.69 20.84 -9.70
CA LEU A 164 0.75 21.05 -9.80
C LEU A 164 1.20 21.31 -11.23
N MET A 165 0.72 20.53 -12.20
CA MET A 165 1.03 20.74 -13.62
C MET A 165 0.58 22.12 -14.11
N THR A 166 -0.59 22.60 -13.68
CA THR A 166 -1.05 23.95 -14.03
C THR A 166 -0.18 25.03 -13.39
N LEU A 167 0.20 24.85 -12.13
CA LEU A 167 1.05 25.79 -11.38
C LEU A 167 2.47 25.84 -11.96
N GLU A 168 3.05 24.71 -12.34
CA GLU A 168 4.33 24.64 -13.05
C GLU A 168 4.27 25.36 -14.40
N ALA A 169 3.20 25.15 -15.18
CA ALA A 169 3.04 25.83 -16.46
C ALA A 169 2.92 27.35 -16.28
N ASN A 170 2.18 27.80 -15.25
CA ASN A 170 2.01 29.21 -14.93
C ASN A 170 3.32 29.85 -14.43
N SER A 171 4.04 29.19 -13.53
CA SER A 171 5.32 29.69 -13.02
C SER A 171 6.37 29.78 -14.13
N ARG A 172 6.44 28.79 -15.04
CA ARG A 172 7.32 28.83 -16.23
C ARG A 172 6.96 30.00 -17.16
N LYS A 173 5.67 30.25 -17.40
CA LYS A 173 5.21 31.39 -18.22
C LYS A 173 5.60 32.73 -17.58
N GLN A 174 5.36 32.90 -16.28
CA GLN A 174 5.73 34.11 -15.55
C GLN A 174 7.25 34.35 -15.58
N LEU A 175 8.04 33.30 -15.36
CA LEU A 175 9.50 33.40 -15.40
C LEU A 175 9.99 33.76 -16.81
N ALA A 176 9.39 33.21 -17.87
CA ALA A 176 9.68 33.59 -19.25
C ALA A 176 9.33 35.06 -19.54
N GLN A 177 8.17 35.55 -19.05
CA GLN A 177 7.77 36.95 -19.16
C GLN A 177 8.76 37.88 -18.43
N LEU A 178 9.14 37.56 -17.20
CA LEU A 178 10.13 38.33 -16.44
C LEU A 178 11.48 38.38 -17.15
N ARG A 179 11.95 37.26 -17.72
CA ARG A 179 13.17 37.24 -18.53
C ARG A 179 13.05 38.11 -19.77
N ALA A 180 11.90 38.10 -20.45
CA ALA A 180 11.67 38.93 -21.63
C ALA A 180 11.65 40.42 -21.26
N LEU A 181 10.98 40.79 -20.16
CA LEU A 181 10.98 42.16 -19.65
C LEU A 181 12.38 42.61 -19.23
N ASN A 182 13.14 41.76 -18.53
CA ASN A 182 14.53 42.07 -18.14
C ASN A 182 15.41 42.28 -19.38
N LYS A 183 15.29 41.44 -20.43
CA LYS A 183 16.00 41.66 -21.71
C LYS A 183 15.62 42.99 -22.39
N LYS A 184 14.33 43.36 -22.35
CA LYS A 184 13.87 44.65 -22.89
C LYS A 184 14.40 45.83 -22.06
N ALA A 185 14.38 45.72 -20.74
CA ALA A 185 14.91 46.73 -19.82
C ALA A 185 16.42 46.90 -19.98
N SER A 186 17.18 45.80 -20.09
CA SER A 186 18.62 45.87 -20.33
C SER A 186 18.96 46.48 -21.69
N HIS A 187 18.16 46.18 -22.73
CA HIS A 187 18.28 46.86 -24.02
C HIS A 187 17.93 48.35 -23.94
N ALA A 188 16.89 48.73 -23.20
CA ALA A 188 16.53 50.13 -22.99
C ALA A 188 17.66 50.90 -22.27
N ILE A 189 18.24 50.33 -21.21
CA ILE A 189 19.38 50.92 -20.50
C ILE A 189 20.61 51.03 -21.42
N ALA A 190 20.90 50.00 -22.23
CA ALA A 190 22.02 49.98 -23.16
C ALA A 190 21.88 50.96 -24.35
N THR A 191 20.65 51.33 -24.71
CA THR A 191 20.36 52.32 -25.76
C THR A 191 20.36 53.75 -25.23
N VAL A 192 19.92 53.96 -23.99
CA VAL A 192 20.06 55.25 -23.28
C VAL A 192 21.54 55.63 -23.10
N GLY A 193 22.41 54.67 -22.77
CA GLY A 193 23.87 54.90 -22.69
C GLY A 193 24.59 55.09 -24.04
N LYS A 194 23.88 54.99 -25.17
CA LYS A 194 24.44 55.22 -26.53
C LYS A 194 23.94 56.50 -27.19
N ASN A 195 22.87 57.09 -26.66
CA ASN A 195 22.28 58.33 -27.14
C ASN A 195 22.58 59.45 -26.13
N GLU A 196 23.86 59.77 -25.91
CA GLU A 196 24.23 60.95 -25.09
C GLU A 196 24.00 62.28 -25.84
N ASP A 197 23.50 62.25 -27.08
CA ASP A 197 23.20 63.45 -27.90
C ASP A 197 21.72 63.56 -28.34
N ALA A 198 20.77 62.96 -27.60
CA ALA A 198 19.35 63.13 -27.87
C ALA A 198 18.65 63.83 -26.70
N THR A 199 18.22 65.06 -26.98
CA THR A 199 17.44 65.96 -26.14
C THR A 199 16.46 65.28 -25.19
N ASP A 200 16.57 65.64 -23.91
CA ASP A 200 15.64 65.38 -22.81
C ASP A 200 14.19 65.59 -23.26
N THR A 201 13.52 64.50 -23.57
CA THR A 201 12.05 64.44 -23.60
C THR A 201 11.65 63.44 -22.53
N GLN A 202 11.26 63.98 -21.38
CA GLN A 202 10.68 63.22 -20.28
C GLN A 202 9.41 62.52 -20.77
N GLN A 203 9.54 61.28 -21.20
CA GLN A 203 8.40 60.39 -21.34
C GLN A 203 8.02 59.94 -19.94
N GLU A 204 6.97 60.57 -19.39
CA GLU A 204 6.29 60.10 -18.19
C GLU A 204 5.92 58.63 -18.36
N LEU A 205 6.62 57.76 -17.63
CA LEU A 205 6.22 56.37 -17.47
C LEU A 205 4.97 56.36 -16.58
N GLU A 206 3.80 56.46 -17.21
CA GLU A 206 2.53 56.11 -16.58
C GLU A 206 2.56 54.61 -16.22
N ILE A 207 2.95 54.33 -14.97
CA ILE A 207 2.70 53.02 -14.35
C ILE A 207 1.21 52.97 -14.05
N ASN A 208 0.41 52.67 -15.07
CA ASN A 208 -0.96 52.23 -14.91
C ASN A 208 -0.90 50.80 -14.34
N LEU A 209 -0.82 50.69 -13.01
CA LEU A 209 -1.25 49.47 -12.32
C LEU A 209 -2.73 49.31 -12.63
N SER A 210 -3.02 48.58 -13.70
CA SER A 210 -4.39 48.22 -14.03
C SER A 210 -4.97 47.48 -12.84
N ALA A 211 -6.13 47.93 -12.39
CA ALA A 211 -7.00 47.26 -11.41
C ALA A 211 -7.45 45.84 -11.85
N ASP A 212 -6.90 45.33 -12.95
CA ASP A 212 -7.18 44.04 -13.57
C ASP A 212 -6.57 42.86 -12.79
N ALA A 213 -5.59 43.13 -11.91
CA ALA A 213 -5.08 42.11 -10.98
C ALA A 213 -5.98 41.88 -9.76
N ALA A 214 -6.91 42.79 -9.48
CA ALA A 214 -7.89 42.65 -8.39
C ALA A 214 -9.19 41.98 -8.87
N GLY A 215 -9.50 41.98 -10.18
CA GLY A 215 -10.70 41.34 -10.73
C GLY A 215 -10.61 39.82 -10.89
N ALA A 216 -9.49 39.20 -10.51
CA ALA A 216 -9.25 37.75 -10.62
C ALA A 216 -9.33 37.01 -9.28
N LEU A 217 -9.65 37.70 -8.18
CA LEU A 217 -9.86 37.14 -6.85
C LEU A 217 -11.26 37.57 -6.40
N ASP A 218 -12.02 36.66 -5.80
CA ASP A 218 -13.34 36.99 -5.25
C ASP A 218 -13.19 38.09 -4.18
N ASP A 219 -14.17 38.99 -4.09
CA ASP A 219 -14.15 40.18 -3.20
C ASP A 219 -13.96 39.85 -1.69
N ASP A 220 -14.03 38.56 -1.30
CA ASP A 220 -13.86 38.05 0.05
C ASP A 220 -12.42 37.54 0.35
N ASP A 221 -11.48 37.64 -0.59
CA ASP A 221 -10.10 37.18 -0.37
C ASP A 221 -9.31 38.18 0.49
N PRO A 222 -8.74 37.78 1.65
CA PRO A 222 -8.01 38.67 2.56
C PRO A 222 -6.72 39.26 1.95
N LEU A 223 -6.31 38.76 0.78
CA LEU A 223 -5.20 39.26 0.00
C LEU A 223 -5.53 40.57 -0.75
N VAL A 224 -6.80 40.83 -1.04
CA VAL A 224 -7.25 42.06 -1.72
C VAL A 224 -7.01 43.28 -0.83
N ASP A 225 -7.37 43.20 0.45
CA ASP A 225 -7.13 44.27 1.44
C ASP A 225 -5.63 44.57 1.61
N VAL A 226 -4.79 43.53 1.57
CA VAL A 226 -3.32 43.67 1.67
C VAL A 226 -2.77 44.36 0.41
N LEU A 227 -3.25 44.01 -0.78
CA LEU A 227 -2.82 44.63 -2.04
C LEU A 227 -3.26 46.08 -2.15
N VAL A 228 -4.48 46.39 -1.72
CA VAL A 228 -4.99 47.77 -1.63
C VAL A 228 -4.16 48.58 -0.63
N GLY A 229 -3.90 48.01 0.56
CA GLY A 229 -3.06 48.65 1.57
C GLY A 229 -1.62 48.89 1.10
N LEU A 230 -1.06 47.98 0.30
CA LEU A 230 0.25 48.16 -0.32
C LEU A 230 0.22 49.31 -1.34
N GLY A 231 -0.81 49.36 -2.19
CA GLY A 231 -1.02 50.44 -3.15
C GLY A 231 -1.11 51.82 -2.49
N ASP A 232 -1.83 51.93 -1.38
CA ASP A 232 -1.95 53.18 -0.64
C ASP A 232 -0.67 53.57 0.10
N SER A 233 0.08 52.58 0.60
CA SER A 233 1.39 52.83 1.21
C SER A 233 2.41 53.35 0.19
N LEU A 234 2.40 52.82 -1.04
CA LEU A 234 3.25 53.29 -2.14
C LEU A 234 2.87 54.68 -2.63
N LYS A 235 1.56 55.00 -2.69
CA LYS A 235 1.10 56.37 -3.00
C LYS A 235 1.53 57.37 -1.94
N LYS A 236 1.45 57.00 -0.66
CA LYS A 236 1.94 57.84 0.45
C LYS A 236 3.46 58.02 0.40
N LEU A 237 4.21 56.98 0.05
CA LEU A 237 5.67 57.05 -0.08
C LEU A 237 6.09 57.91 -1.28
N ARG A 238 5.35 57.84 -2.39
CA ARG A 238 5.51 58.74 -3.53
C ARG A 238 5.21 60.20 -3.17
N ALA A 239 4.17 60.46 -2.38
CA ALA A 239 3.84 61.81 -1.91
C ALA A 239 4.83 62.34 -0.86
N ALA A 240 5.56 61.46 -0.17
CA ALA A 240 6.56 61.81 0.84
C ALA A 240 7.98 62.03 0.26
N LEU A 241 8.22 61.69 -1.02
CA LEU A 241 9.47 62.07 -1.69
C LEU A 241 9.38 63.54 -2.15
N PRO A 242 10.28 64.43 -1.71
CA PRO A 242 10.34 65.79 -2.26
C PRO A 242 10.64 65.73 -3.77
N PRO A 243 10.09 66.65 -4.59
CA PRO A 243 10.51 66.77 -5.98
C PRO A 243 12.02 67.02 -5.98
N THR A 244 12.76 66.22 -6.74
CA THR A 244 14.22 66.25 -6.81
C THR A 244 14.72 67.59 -7.33
N GLY A 245 14.87 68.57 -6.45
CA GLY A 245 15.56 69.84 -6.66
C GLY A 245 17.05 69.77 -6.27
N LEU A 246 17.67 68.60 -6.41
CA LEU A 246 19.09 68.39 -6.05
C LEU A 246 20.08 68.91 -7.11
N LEU A 247 19.60 69.46 -8.22
CA LEU A 247 20.43 70.02 -9.29
C LEU A 247 20.43 71.56 -9.38
N ASP A 248 19.61 72.27 -8.60
CA ASP A 248 19.61 73.76 -8.61
C ASP A 248 20.73 74.38 -7.75
N ASN A 249 21.35 73.61 -6.85
CA ASN A 249 22.43 74.10 -5.98
C ASN A 249 23.85 73.96 -6.57
N LEU A 250 23.97 73.68 -7.87
CA LEU A 250 25.27 73.59 -8.57
C LEU A 250 25.49 74.71 -9.60
N LYS A 251 24.64 75.74 -9.62
CA LYS A 251 24.82 76.93 -10.49
C LYS A 251 25.47 78.14 -9.82
N ASP A 252 25.68 78.10 -8.49
CA ASP A 252 26.27 79.21 -7.72
C ASP A 252 27.61 78.85 -7.03
N LEU A 253 28.38 77.90 -7.58
CA LEU A 253 29.81 77.74 -7.25
C LEU A 253 30.70 77.86 -8.49
#